data_AF-A0A3C1NZQ3-F1
#
_entry.id   AF-A0A3C1NZQ3-F1
#
_cell.length_a   1.000
_cell.length_b   1.000
_cell.length_c   1.000
_cell.angle_alpha   90.00
_cell.angle_beta   90.00
_cell.angle_gamma   90.00
#
_symmetry.space_group_name_H-M   'P 1'
#
loop_
_entity.id
_entity.type
_entity.pdbx_description
1 polymer ?
#
loop_
_entity_poly.entity_id
_entity_poly.type
_entity_poly.pdbx_seq_one_letter_code
_entity_poly.pdbx_strand_id
1 'polypeptide(L)' 'YRVIDFRRADKDGVPAKVAHIEYDPNRTARIALLHYADGEKRYIIAPNKLKQGDPIETGPSADIKPGNNLPLRNIP' A
#
# COMPACT_ATOMS: atom_id res chain seq x y z
N TYR A 1 15.61 8.40 -7.75
CA TYR A 1 14.21 8.70 -7.38
C TYR A 1 13.43 7.40 -7.33
N ARG A 2 12.65 7.15 -6.29
CA ARG A 2 11.79 5.95 -6.18
C ARG A 2 10.38 6.27 -6.68
N VAL A 3 9.91 5.48 -7.65
CA VAL A 3 8.57 5.60 -8.23
C VAL A 3 7.55 5.06 -7.22
N ILE A 4 6.70 5.94 -6.71
CA ILE A 4 5.63 5.59 -5.77
C ILE A 4 4.32 5.52 -6.55
N ASP A 5 3.51 4.52 -6.22
CA ASP A 5 2.12 4.45 -6.62
C ASP A 5 1.24 5.30 -5.69
N PHE A 6 0.90 6.50 -6.16
CA PHE A 6 -0.07 7.39 -5.51
C PHE A 6 -1.50 7.17 -5.96
N ARG A 7 -1.71 6.43 -7.07
CA ARG A 7 -3.04 6.31 -7.70
C ARG A 7 -3.80 5.12 -7.14
N ARG A 8 -3.13 3.96 -6.98
CA ARG A 8 -3.64 2.75 -6.32
C ARG A 8 -5.09 2.38 -6.69
N ALA A 9 -5.48 2.57 -7.96
CA ALA A 9 -6.87 2.45 -8.44
C ALA A 9 -7.08 1.24 -9.37
N ASP A 10 -6.02 0.51 -9.69
CA ASP A 10 -5.98 -0.54 -10.71
C ASP A 10 -5.78 -1.95 -10.13
N LYS A 11 -5.64 -2.06 -8.81
CA LYS A 11 -5.40 -3.33 -8.10
C LYS A 11 -6.58 -3.73 -7.20
N ASP A 12 -7.81 -3.45 -7.66
CA ASP A 12 -9.02 -3.80 -6.94
C ASP A 12 -9.13 -5.33 -6.77
N GLY A 13 -9.23 -5.77 -5.51
CA GLY A 13 -9.30 -7.19 -5.16
C GLY A 13 -7.99 -7.97 -5.29
N VAL A 14 -6.88 -7.33 -5.69
CA VAL A 14 -5.57 -7.98 -5.76
C VAL A 14 -4.84 -7.76 -4.42
N PRO A 15 -4.68 -8.80 -3.59
CA PRO A 15 -3.99 -8.65 -2.31
C PRO A 15 -2.50 -8.42 -2.53
N ALA A 16 -1.91 -7.59 -1.70
CA ALA A 16 -0.49 -7.36 -1.62
C ALA A 16 0.04 -7.64 -0.22
N LYS A 17 1.33 -7.96 -0.12
CA LYS A 17 2.03 -8.14 1.16
C LYS A 17 3.14 -7.11 1.28
N VAL A 18 3.28 -6.52 2.47
CA VAL A 18 4.41 -5.62 2.76
C VAL A 18 5.70 -6.43 2.81
N ALA A 19 6.53 -6.28 1.80
CA ALA A 19 7.83 -6.94 1.69
C ALA A 19 8.87 -6.27 2.59
N HIS A 20 9.01 -4.95 2.50
CA HIS A 20 9.98 -4.18 3.28
C HIS A 20 9.48 -2.75 3.54
N ILE A 21 10.00 -2.12 4.61
CA ILE A 21 9.82 -0.69 4.87
C ILE A 21 11.18 -0.03 4.81
N GLU A 22 11.34 0.94 3.92
CA GLU A 22 12.62 1.56 3.57
C GLU A 22 12.63 3.07 3.84
N TYR A 23 13.83 3.61 4.04
CA TYR A 23 14.07 5.05 4.03
C TYR A 23 14.14 5.57 2.58
N ASP A 24 13.51 6.72 2.31
CA ASP A 24 13.68 7.43 1.05
C ASP A 24 14.18 8.87 1.24
N PRO A 25 15.32 9.25 0.63
CA PRO A 25 15.88 10.59 0.82
C PRO A 25 15.07 11.71 0.16
N ASN A 26 14.12 11.39 -0.74
CA ASN A 26 13.33 12.42 -1.45
C ASN A 26 12.07 12.83 -0.68
N ARG A 27 11.86 12.34 0.55
CA ARG A 27 10.69 12.65 1.39
C ARG A 27 10.96 12.36 2.86
N THR A 28 10.12 12.91 3.73
CA THR A 28 10.22 12.70 5.18
C THR A 28 9.63 11.36 5.62
N ALA A 29 8.60 10.87 4.94
CA ALA A 29 7.93 9.61 5.26
C ALA A 29 8.72 8.38 4.77
N ARG A 30 8.61 7.27 5.50
CA ARG A 30 9.10 5.97 5.02
C ARG A 30 8.22 5.45 3.89
N ILE A 31 8.76 4.52 3.10
CA ILE A 31 8.01 3.84 2.02
C ILE A 31 7.93 2.36 2.30
N ALA A 32 6.84 1.73 1.87
CA ALA A 32 6.65 0.30 1.94
C ALA A 32 6.71 -0.29 0.53
N LEU A 33 7.54 -1.32 0.35
CA LEU A 33 7.55 -2.16 -0.84
C LEU A 33 6.45 -3.20 -0.71
N LEU A 34 5.52 -3.21 -1.66
CA LEU A 34 4.44 -4.18 -1.75
C LEU A 34 4.76 -5.22 -2.82
N HIS A 35 4.51 -6.49 -2.51
CA HIS A 35 4.45 -7.57 -3.48
C HIS A 35 2.98 -7.95 -3.69
N TYR A 36 2.45 -7.69 -4.87
CA TYR A 36 1.11 -8.09 -5.25
C TYR A 36 1.07 -9.57 -5.63
N ALA A 37 -0.09 -10.21 -5.44
CA ALA A 37 -0.29 -11.60 -5.82
C ALA A 37 -0.14 -11.86 -7.33
N ASP A 38 -0.29 -10.83 -8.17
CA ASP A 38 -0.06 -10.88 -9.62
C ASP A 38 1.43 -10.80 -10.01
N GLY A 39 2.33 -10.67 -9.04
CA GLY A 39 3.78 -10.58 -9.26
C GLY A 39 4.32 -9.16 -9.42
N GLU A 40 3.46 -8.14 -9.48
CA GLU A 40 3.91 -6.76 -9.51
C GLU A 40 4.47 -6.30 -8.16
N LYS A 41 5.42 -5.37 -8.25
CA LYS A 41 6.03 -4.72 -7.08
C LYS A 41 5.82 -3.23 -7.17
N ARG A 42 5.30 -2.63 -6.10
CA ARG A 42 5.08 -1.18 -6.05
C ARG A 42 5.49 -0.61 -4.70
N TYR A 43 5.94 0.64 -4.72
CA TYR A 43 6.15 1.40 -3.50
C TYR A 43 4.91 2.21 -3.18
N ILE A 44 4.54 2.22 -1.91
CA ILE A 44 3.57 3.15 -1.33
C ILE A 44 4.23 3.96 -0.22
N ILE A 45 3.63 5.07 0.19
CA ILE A 45 3.99 5.71 1.45
C ILE A 45 3.61 4.75 2.59
N ALA A 46 4.53 4.50 3.51
CA ALA A 46 4.27 3.67 4.68
C ALA A 46 3.39 4.44 5.68
N PRO A 47 2.12 4.03 5.90
CA PRO A 47 1.29 4.64 6.91
C PRO A 47 1.76 4.23 8.30
N ASN A 48 1.31 5.00 9.29
CA ASN A 48 1.63 4.70 10.68
C ASN A 48 1.06 3.34 11.09
N LYS A 49 1.80 2.59 11.91
CA LYS A 49 1.49 1.23 12.37
C LYS A 49 1.54 0.11 11.33
N LEU A 50 1.88 0.39 10.06
CA LEU A 50 2.13 -0.66 9.07
C LEU A 50 3.44 -1.41 9.39
N LYS A 51 3.41 -2.74 9.33
CA LYS A 51 4.55 -3.61 9.59
C LYS A 51 4.87 -4.49 8.40
N GLN A 52 6.09 -5.04 8.41
CA GLN A 52 6.51 -6.03 7.43
C GLN A 52 5.64 -7.28 7.55
N GLY A 53 5.18 -7.80 6.42
CA GLY A 53 4.33 -8.98 6.33
C GLY A 53 2.84 -8.70 6.43
N ASP A 54 2.42 -7.47 6.75
CA ASP A 54 1.00 -7.11 6.80
C ASP A 54 0.36 -7.26 5.40
N PRO A 55 -0.88 -7.78 5.33
CA PRO A 55 -1.65 -7.80 4.10
C PRO A 55 -2.21 -6.41 3.81
N ILE A 56 -2.16 -6.03 2.54
CA ILE A 56 -2.71 -4.79 2.00
C ILE A 56 -3.75 -5.15 0.95
N GLU A 57 -4.93 -4.58 1.10
CA GLU A 57 -6.04 -4.74 0.16
C GLU A 57 -6.40 -3.40 -0.46
N THR A 58 -6.90 -3.46 -1.69
CA THR A 58 -7.38 -2.30 -2.43
C THR A 58 -8.75 -2.64 -2.99
N GLY A 59 -9.69 -1.72 -2.85
CA GLY A 59 -11.03 -1.83 -3.43
C GLY A 59 -12.16 -1.43 -2.48
N PRO A 60 -13.40 -1.40 -2.98
CA PRO A 60 -14.56 -0.97 -2.22
C PRO A 60 -14.93 -1.92 -1.06
N SER A 61 -14.54 -3.19 -1.15
CA SER A 61 -14.81 -4.22 -0.14
C SER A 61 -13.63 -4.49 0.80
N ALA A 62 -12.54 -3.72 0.68
CA ALA A 62 -11.38 -3.91 1.54
C ALA A 62 -11.74 -3.60 3.00
N ASP A 63 -11.02 -4.20 3.94
CA ASP A 63 -11.24 -3.92 5.36
C ASP A 63 -10.68 -2.54 5.75
N ILE A 64 -11.21 -1.91 6.80
CA ILE A 64 -10.73 -0.60 7.28
C ILE A 64 -9.52 -0.83 8.18
N LYS A 65 -8.36 -1.06 7.55
CA LYS A 65 -7.08 -1.29 8.21
C LYS A 65 -6.00 -0.33 7.70
N PRO A 66 -5.01 0.04 8.54
CA PRO A 66 -3.90 0.87 8.10
C PRO A 66 -3.20 0.29 6.86
N GLY A 67 -3.16 1.08 5.79
CA GLY A 67 -2.53 0.71 4.52
C GLY A 67 -3.50 0.27 3.41
N ASN A 68 -4.72 -0.14 3.75
CA ASN A 68 -5.74 -0.45 2.77
C ASN A 68 -6.20 0.82 2.05
N ASN A 69 -6.60 0.67 0.78
CA ASN A 69 -7.07 1.76 -0.04
C ASN A 69 -8.52 1.53 -0.49
N LEU A 70 -9.40 2.49 -0.19
CA LEU A 70 -10.83 2.42 -0.46
C LEU A 70 -11.34 3.74 -1.03
N PRO A 71 -12.43 3.72 -1.81
CA PRO A 71 -13.17 4.95 -2.15
C PRO A 71 -13.65 5.66 -0.89
N LEU A 72 -13.54 6.99 -0.84
CA LEU A 72 -13.94 7.81 0.33
C LEU A 72 -15.38 7.54 0.81
N ARG A 73 -16.30 7.25 -0.11
CA ARG A 73 -17.69 6.91 0.22
C ARG A 73 -17.87 5.64 1.07
N ASN A 74 -16.85 4.78 1.13
CA ASN A 74 -16.85 3.53 1.88
C ASN A 74 -16.07 3.63 3.19
N ILE A 75 -15.51 4.80 3.52
CA ILE A 75 -14.80 5.05 4.77
C ILE A 75 -15.80 5.67 5.76
N PRO A 76 -16.06 5.05 6.93
CA PRO A 76 -16.96 5.58 7.95
C PRO A 76 -16.34 6.75 8.73
#